data_AF-A0A5B0W3F2-F1
#
_entry.id   AF-A0A5B0W3F2-F1
#
_cell.length_a   1.000
_cell.length_b   1.000
_cell.length_c   1.000
_cell.angle_alpha   90.00
_cell.angle_beta   90.00
_cell.angle_gamma   90.00
#
_symmetry.space_group_name_H-M   'P 1'
#
loop_
_entity.id
_entity.type
_entity.pdbx_description
1 polymer ?
#
loop_
_entity_poly.entity_id
_entity_poly.type
_entity_poly.pdbx_seq_one_letter_code
_entity_poly.pdbx_strand_id
1 'polypeptide(L)'
;MLINKDSKHQEALLRYYNFLFDNWANPQKGGIFENGFAEGYDYAKQADGTVVKDPAKYPDLFPGYGDRTHLVEPIYYSLTFDGAREPGLYAETMNKLANGGTPETPYEIATAAVRKPENIEAMKIVLEQKDIRMKNYFQGPLTETMKSKNELLKKLVLQTYSKIIYGQSPIEEFDTMVANWKKSGGDEITKEVNDWYISASKK
;
A
#
# COMPACT_ATOMS: atom_id res chain seq x y z
N MET A 1 -9.38 -2.89 -17.21
CA MET A 1 -10.57 -3.63 -17.68
C MET A 1 -10.93 -3.12 -19.07
N LEU A 2 -11.03 -4.01 -20.06
CA LEU A 2 -11.43 -3.66 -21.43
C LEU A 2 -12.76 -4.34 -21.74
N ILE A 3 -13.71 -3.61 -22.30
CA ILE A 3 -15.04 -4.12 -22.66
C ILE A 3 -15.10 -4.23 -24.18
N ASN A 4 -15.56 -5.38 -24.69
CA ASN A 4 -15.75 -5.54 -26.12
C ASN A 4 -16.84 -4.55 -26.62
N LYS A 5 -16.49 -3.74 -27.62
CA LYS A 5 -17.40 -2.76 -28.24
C LYS A 5 -18.67 -3.40 -28.83
N ASP A 6 -18.60 -4.67 -29.22
CA ASP A 6 -19.68 -5.44 -29.85
C ASP A 6 -20.49 -6.26 -28.83
N SER A 7 -20.20 -6.15 -27.52
CA SER A 7 -21.00 -6.81 -26.49
C SER A 7 -22.42 -6.23 -26.44
N LYS A 8 -23.42 -7.11 -26.38
CA LYS A 8 -24.83 -6.72 -26.27
C LYS A 8 -25.19 -6.09 -24.91
N HIS A 9 -24.40 -6.39 -23.87
CA HIS A 9 -24.68 -6.02 -22.47
C HIS A 9 -23.43 -5.52 -21.76
N GLN A 10 -22.89 -4.37 -22.20
CA GLN A 10 -21.70 -3.76 -21.58
C GLN A 10 -21.96 -3.32 -20.14
N GLU A 11 -23.21 -2.95 -19.83
CA GLU A 11 -23.68 -2.53 -18.51
C GLU A 11 -23.63 -3.63 -17.45
N ALA A 12 -23.65 -4.91 -17.85
CA ALA A 12 -23.59 -6.02 -16.91
C ALA A 12 -22.29 -5.99 -16.07
N LEU A 13 -21.19 -5.57 -16.69
CA LEU A 13 -19.91 -5.43 -16.01
C LEU A 13 -19.89 -4.26 -15.02
N LEU A 14 -20.54 -3.14 -15.36
CA LEU A 14 -20.70 -2.01 -14.44
C LEU A 14 -21.58 -2.39 -13.25
N ARG A 15 -22.67 -3.12 -13.47
CA ARG A 15 -23.54 -3.64 -12.40
C ARG A 15 -22.79 -4.59 -11.47
N TYR A 16 -21.99 -5.50 -12.04
CA TYR A 16 -21.13 -6.39 -11.25
C TYR A 16 -20.12 -5.60 -10.40
N TYR A 17 -19.50 -4.56 -10.97
CA TYR A 17 -18.52 -3.77 -10.24
C TYR A 17 -19.17 -2.91 -9.14
N ASN A 18 -20.32 -2.31 -9.40
CA ASN A 18 -21.10 -1.59 -8.39
C ASN A 18 -21.51 -2.53 -7.24
N PHE A 19 -21.94 -3.75 -7.55
CA PHE A 19 -22.22 -4.75 -6.53
C PHE A 19 -21.01 -5.04 -5.64
N LEU A 20 -19.81 -5.13 -6.21
CA LEU A 20 -18.59 -5.28 -5.41
C LEU A 20 -18.26 -4.02 -4.61
N PHE A 21 -18.51 -2.81 -5.11
CA PHE A 21 -18.37 -1.61 -4.29
C PHE A 21 -19.34 -1.62 -3.10
N ASP A 22 -20.61 -1.93 -3.35
CA ASP A 22 -21.66 -1.89 -2.33
C ASP A 22 -21.50 -2.96 -1.25
N ASN A 23 -20.86 -4.10 -1.58
CA ASN A 23 -20.82 -5.26 -0.69
C ASN A 23 -19.40 -5.69 -0.26
N TRP A 24 -18.39 -5.51 -1.12
CA TRP A 24 -17.03 -6.04 -0.92
C TRP A 24 -16.00 -4.96 -0.56
N ALA A 25 -16.07 -3.77 -1.14
CA ALA A 25 -15.01 -2.76 -0.96
C ALA A 25 -14.85 -2.35 0.51
N ASN A 26 -15.96 -2.15 1.21
CA ASN A 26 -16.02 -1.98 2.67
C ASN A 26 -17.24 -2.76 3.22
N PRO A 27 -17.11 -4.09 3.43
CA PRO A 27 -18.22 -4.95 3.81
C PRO A 27 -18.85 -4.47 5.11
N GLN A 28 -20.17 -4.62 5.24
CA GLN A 28 -20.91 -4.27 6.45
C GLN A 28 -21.18 -5.51 7.30
N LYS A 29 -21.36 -5.33 8.62
CA LYS A 29 -21.79 -6.42 9.52
C LYS A 29 -23.14 -6.98 9.07
N GLY A 30 -23.30 -8.29 9.08
CA GLY A 30 -24.45 -8.99 8.52
C GLY A 30 -24.50 -9.04 6.98
N GLY A 31 -23.54 -8.42 6.30
CA GLY A 31 -23.45 -8.41 4.85
C GLY A 31 -22.93 -9.74 4.27
N ILE A 32 -23.19 -9.97 2.99
CA ILE A 32 -22.82 -11.20 2.29
C ILE A 32 -21.31 -11.48 2.28
N PHE A 33 -20.48 -10.45 2.42
CA PHE A 33 -19.02 -10.56 2.45
C PHE A 33 -18.42 -10.18 3.82
N GLU A 34 -19.22 -10.20 4.89
CA GLU A 34 -18.75 -9.90 6.25
C GLU A 34 -17.52 -10.73 6.63
N ASN A 35 -17.51 -12.02 6.30
CA ASN A 35 -16.46 -12.95 6.76
C ASN A 35 -15.37 -13.21 5.71
N GLY A 36 -15.72 -13.05 4.44
CA GLY A 36 -14.89 -13.34 3.27
C GLY A 36 -15.77 -13.64 2.06
N PHE A 37 -15.15 -14.12 0.99
CA PHE A 37 -15.78 -14.35 -0.30
C PHE A 37 -16.43 -15.73 -0.40
N ALA A 38 -15.82 -16.78 0.19
CA ALA A 38 -16.40 -18.12 0.20
C ALA A 38 -15.94 -18.95 1.41
N GLU A 39 -16.92 -19.48 2.14
CA GLU A 39 -16.69 -20.39 3.27
C GLU A 39 -15.98 -21.67 2.83
N GLY A 40 -15.02 -22.14 3.62
CA GLY A 40 -14.13 -23.25 3.29
C GLY A 40 -12.98 -22.87 2.36
N TYR A 41 -12.94 -21.62 1.88
CA TYR A 41 -11.85 -21.07 1.08
C TYR A 41 -11.10 -19.99 1.86
N ASP A 42 -11.61 -18.77 1.97
CA ASP A 42 -10.90 -17.65 2.62
C ASP A 42 -11.36 -17.36 4.06
N TYR A 43 -12.36 -18.10 4.53
CA TYR A 43 -12.76 -18.20 5.93
C TYR A 43 -13.52 -19.50 6.18
N ALA A 44 -13.67 -19.88 7.46
CA ALA A 44 -14.63 -20.91 7.88
C ALA A 44 -15.26 -20.55 9.23
N LYS A 45 -16.43 -21.10 9.53
CA LYS A 45 -17.06 -20.98 10.85
C LYS A 45 -16.92 -22.26 11.64
N GLN A 46 -16.50 -22.13 12.89
CA GLN A 46 -16.56 -23.20 13.88
C GLN A 46 -18.01 -23.42 14.35
N ALA A 47 -18.25 -24.53 15.05
CA ALA A 47 -19.58 -24.89 15.56
C ALA A 47 -20.18 -23.86 16.54
N ASP A 48 -19.32 -23.09 17.22
CA ASP A 48 -19.69 -21.99 18.12
C ASP A 48 -19.96 -20.67 17.37
N GLY A 49 -19.81 -20.64 16.04
CA GLY A 49 -19.97 -19.46 15.21
C GLY A 49 -18.69 -18.63 15.05
N THR A 50 -17.59 -18.99 15.70
CA THR A 50 -16.31 -18.28 15.59
C THR A 50 -15.74 -18.41 14.18
N VAL A 51 -15.38 -17.29 13.57
CA VAL A 51 -14.76 -17.24 12.24
C VAL A 51 -13.26 -17.48 12.34
N VAL A 52 -12.75 -18.39 11.51
CA VAL A 52 -11.34 -18.76 11.46
C VAL A 52 -10.78 -18.61 10.04
N LYS A 53 -9.47 -18.35 9.96
CA LYS A 53 -8.72 -18.11 8.72
C LYS A 53 -7.37 -18.83 8.70
N ASP A 54 -7.29 -19.97 9.38
CA ASP A 54 -6.06 -20.74 9.58
C ASP A 54 -6.29 -22.21 9.17
N PRO A 55 -5.97 -22.59 7.92
CA PRO A 55 -6.20 -23.94 7.44
C PRO A 55 -5.26 -24.96 8.08
N ALA A 56 -4.09 -24.53 8.59
CA ALA A 56 -3.16 -25.42 9.27
C ALA A 56 -3.69 -25.83 10.66
N LYS A 57 -4.34 -24.90 11.35
CA LYS A 57 -4.98 -25.16 12.65
C LYS A 57 -6.34 -25.84 12.52
N TYR A 58 -7.08 -25.58 11.45
CA TYR A 58 -8.45 -26.09 11.24
C TYR A 58 -8.62 -26.86 9.92
N PRO A 59 -7.82 -27.89 9.65
CA PRO A 59 -7.79 -28.54 8.33
C PRO A 59 -9.14 -29.12 7.88
N ASP A 60 -9.96 -29.60 8.82
CA ASP A 60 -11.28 -30.16 8.52
C ASP A 60 -12.29 -29.11 8.00
N LEU A 61 -12.07 -27.84 8.36
CA LEU A 61 -12.91 -26.72 7.91
C LEU A 61 -12.48 -26.17 6.54
N PHE A 62 -11.32 -26.62 6.04
CA PHE A 62 -10.71 -26.17 4.79
C PHE A 62 -10.36 -27.39 3.92
N PRO A 63 -11.35 -28.16 3.44
CA PRO A 63 -11.10 -29.37 2.67
C PRO A 63 -10.35 -29.04 1.37
N GLY A 64 -9.31 -29.83 1.06
CA GLY A 64 -8.49 -29.64 -0.13
C GLY A 64 -7.36 -28.61 0.02
N TYR A 65 -7.15 -28.05 1.22
CA TYR A 65 -6.01 -27.18 1.49
C TYR A 65 -4.67 -27.90 1.64
N GLY A 66 -4.65 -29.22 1.83
CA GLY A 66 -3.41 -30.01 1.85
C GLY A 66 -2.36 -29.44 2.81
N ASP A 67 -1.13 -29.30 2.34
CA ASP A 67 0.02 -28.71 3.04
C ASP A 67 0.15 -27.18 2.83
N ARG A 68 -0.89 -26.53 2.27
CA ARG A 68 -0.84 -25.09 1.99
C ARG A 68 -0.82 -24.30 3.30
N THR A 69 0.11 -23.37 3.35
CA THR A 69 0.29 -22.43 4.47
C THR A 69 -0.51 -21.13 4.28
N HIS A 70 -1.21 -20.96 3.15
CA HIS A 70 -1.97 -19.76 2.82
C HIS A 70 -3.35 -20.10 2.28
N LEU A 71 -4.31 -19.19 2.53
CA LEU A 71 -5.66 -19.27 2.01
C LEU A 71 -5.67 -19.05 0.48
N VAL A 72 -6.46 -19.83 -0.24
CA VAL A 72 -6.97 -19.49 -1.57
C VAL A 72 -7.89 -18.31 -1.39
N GLU A 73 -7.66 -17.26 -2.17
CA GLU A 73 -8.46 -16.04 -2.15
C GLU A 73 -9.42 -16.07 -3.34
N PRO A 74 -10.71 -16.44 -3.15
CA PRO A 74 -11.66 -16.58 -4.25
C PRO A 74 -11.89 -15.26 -5.00
N ILE A 75 -11.58 -14.12 -4.38
CA ILE A 75 -11.66 -12.80 -5.01
C ILE A 75 -10.80 -12.72 -6.30
N TYR A 76 -9.70 -13.48 -6.41
CA TYR A 76 -8.90 -13.54 -7.64
C TYR A 76 -9.63 -14.16 -8.82
N TYR A 77 -10.76 -14.83 -8.59
CA TYR A 77 -11.63 -15.37 -9.64
C TYR A 77 -12.81 -14.44 -9.96
N SER A 78 -12.85 -13.23 -9.38
CA SER A 78 -13.74 -12.16 -9.80
C SER A 78 -13.42 -11.71 -11.23
N LEU A 79 -14.39 -11.09 -11.92
CA LEU A 79 -14.17 -10.58 -13.29
C LEU A 79 -13.08 -9.50 -13.36
N THR A 80 -12.71 -8.90 -12.22
CA THR A 80 -11.69 -7.85 -12.13
C THR A 80 -10.40 -8.31 -11.44
N PHE A 81 -10.30 -9.58 -11.04
CA PHE A 81 -9.20 -10.20 -10.27
C PHE A 81 -8.97 -9.58 -8.88
N ASP A 82 -9.02 -8.27 -8.71
CA ASP A 82 -8.77 -7.58 -7.43
C ASP A 82 -10.04 -7.14 -6.69
N GLY A 83 -11.22 -7.48 -7.22
CA GLY A 83 -12.48 -6.96 -6.72
C GLY A 83 -12.63 -5.44 -6.88
N ALA A 84 -13.44 -4.83 -6.02
CA ALA A 84 -13.57 -3.37 -5.89
C ALA A 84 -12.75 -2.88 -4.68
N ARG A 85 -12.14 -1.69 -4.80
CA ARG A 85 -11.35 -1.08 -3.72
C ARG A 85 -11.69 0.40 -3.58
N GLU A 86 -11.93 0.83 -2.35
CA GLU A 86 -12.05 2.24 -2.00
C GLU A 86 -10.64 2.82 -1.76
N PRO A 87 -10.18 3.81 -2.56
CA PRO A 87 -8.81 4.31 -2.46
C PRO A 87 -8.42 4.86 -1.09
N GLY A 88 -9.37 5.46 -0.37
CA GLY A 88 -9.16 6.08 0.95
C GLY A 88 -9.27 5.10 2.13
N LEU A 89 -9.98 3.98 1.95
CA LEU A 89 -10.41 3.12 3.07
C LEU A 89 -9.27 2.64 3.96
N TYR A 90 -8.16 2.21 3.35
CA TYR A 90 -6.99 1.78 4.13
C TYR A 90 -6.42 2.92 4.97
N ALA A 91 -6.22 4.10 4.37
CA ALA A 91 -5.65 5.25 5.05
C ALA A 91 -6.59 5.78 6.15
N GLU A 92 -7.88 5.84 5.87
CA GLU A 92 -8.93 6.27 6.80
C GLU A 92 -9.05 5.31 7.98
N THR A 93 -9.07 3.99 7.72
CA THR A 93 -9.07 2.95 8.76
C THR A 93 -7.85 3.09 9.66
N MET A 94 -6.65 3.15 9.08
CA MET A 94 -5.42 3.27 9.86
C MET A 94 -5.37 4.57 10.67
N ASN A 95 -5.86 5.68 10.11
CA ASN A 95 -5.99 6.95 10.84
C ASN A 95 -6.97 6.85 12.00
N LYS A 96 -8.13 6.21 11.80
CA LYS A 96 -9.14 5.98 12.85
C LYS A 96 -8.52 5.17 13.99
N LEU A 97 -7.86 4.05 13.67
CA LEU A 97 -7.19 3.20 14.65
C LEU A 97 -6.07 3.95 15.40
N ALA A 98 -5.27 4.75 14.69
CA ALA A 98 -4.19 5.54 15.29
C ALA A 98 -4.67 6.62 16.26
N ASN A 99 -5.91 7.07 16.12
CA ASN A 99 -6.55 8.03 17.02
C ASN A 99 -7.45 7.36 18.08
N GLY A 100 -7.32 6.03 18.28
CA GLY A 100 -8.06 5.28 19.29
C GLY A 100 -9.53 5.04 18.94
N GLY A 101 -9.93 5.21 17.67
CA GLY A 101 -11.27 4.91 17.21
C GLY A 101 -11.57 3.40 17.24
N THR A 102 -12.79 3.06 17.64
CA THR A 102 -13.26 1.66 17.65
C THR A 102 -13.50 1.15 16.23
N PRO A 103 -12.97 -0.04 15.84
CA PRO A 103 -13.29 -0.64 14.55
C PRO A 103 -14.75 -1.11 14.51
N GLU A 104 -15.45 -0.76 13.44
CA GLU A 104 -16.89 -0.97 13.26
C GLU A 104 -17.19 -1.90 12.09
N THR A 105 -16.52 -1.72 10.95
CA THR A 105 -16.72 -2.57 9.77
C THR A 105 -15.85 -3.83 9.87
N PRO A 106 -16.27 -4.94 9.25
CA PRO A 106 -15.43 -6.13 9.05
C PRO A 106 -14.01 -5.83 8.58
N TYR A 107 -13.83 -4.88 7.65
CA TYR A 107 -12.52 -4.46 7.17
C TYR A 107 -11.67 -3.82 8.28
N GLU A 108 -12.26 -2.90 9.05
CA GLU A 108 -11.57 -2.23 10.17
C GLU A 108 -11.19 -3.24 11.26
N ILE A 109 -12.09 -4.17 11.59
CA ILE A 109 -11.87 -5.22 12.60
C ILE A 109 -10.73 -6.15 12.17
N ALA A 110 -10.75 -6.63 10.92
CA ALA A 110 -9.69 -7.47 10.39
C ALA A 110 -8.34 -6.72 10.35
N THR A 111 -8.36 -5.44 9.98
CA THR A 111 -7.17 -4.59 9.97
C THR A 111 -6.61 -4.43 11.38
N ALA A 112 -7.45 -4.10 12.36
CA ALA A 112 -7.03 -3.95 13.76
C ALA A 112 -6.46 -5.24 14.36
N ALA A 113 -6.97 -6.41 13.96
CA ALA A 113 -6.50 -7.70 14.45
C ALA A 113 -5.11 -8.10 13.91
N VAL A 114 -4.75 -7.66 12.71
CA VAL A 114 -3.51 -8.08 12.02
C VAL A 114 -2.40 -7.04 12.13
N ARG A 115 -2.72 -5.75 12.24
CA ARG A 115 -1.72 -4.68 12.26
C ARG A 115 -1.06 -4.57 13.63
N LYS A 116 0.27 -4.42 13.61
CA LYS A 116 1.02 -4.13 14.82
C LYS A 116 0.90 -2.65 15.18
N PRO A 117 1.11 -2.26 16.45
CA PRO A 117 1.10 -0.85 16.86
C PRO A 117 2.03 0.02 16.01
N GLU A 118 3.21 -0.48 15.64
CA GLU A 118 4.18 0.25 14.81
C GLU A 118 3.65 0.51 13.39
N ASN A 119 2.82 -0.39 12.84
CA ASN A 119 2.18 -0.17 11.53
C ASN A 119 1.16 0.98 11.60
N ILE A 120 0.42 1.07 12.70
CA ILE A 120 -0.59 2.10 12.94
C ILE A 120 0.09 3.46 13.15
N GLU A 121 1.14 3.50 13.97
CA GLU A 121 1.93 4.71 14.22
C GLU A 121 2.63 5.22 12.95
N ALA A 122 3.25 4.33 12.16
CA ALA A 122 3.87 4.71 10.90
C ALA A 122 2.88 5.37 9.94
N MET A 123 1.65 4.86 9.86
CA MET A 123 0.64 5.45 8.99
C MET A 123 0.18 6.82 9.51
N LYS A 124 0.08 7.00 10.83
CA LYS A 124 -0.20 8.31 11.44
C LYS A 124 0.85 9.34 11.02
N ILE A 125 2.14 9.01 11.15
CA ILE A 125 3.24 9.88 10.74
C ILE A 125 3.12 10.24 9.26
N VAL A 126 2.84 9.27 8.38
CA VAL A 126 2.65 9.52 6.94
C VAL A 126 1.50 10.49 6.67
N LEU A 127 0.40 10.37 7.42
CA LEU A 127 -0.78 11.21 7.25
C LEU A 127 -0.61 12.62 7.85
N GLU A 128 0.16 12.77 8.91
CA GLU A 128 0.53 14.07 9.51
C GLU A 128 1.54 14.83 8.64
N GLN A 129 2.35 14.13 7.85
CA GLN A 129 3.38 14.71 6.98
C GLN A 129 2.90 15.04 5.56
N LYS A 130 1.58 15.05 5.31
CA LYS A 130 1.01 15.32 3.97
C LYS A 130 1.51 16.62 3.35
N ASP A 131 1.68 17.67 4.17
CA ASP A 131 2.08 19.00 3.70
C ASP A 131 3.56 19.13 3.34
N ILE A 132 4.40 18.24 3.87
CA ILE A 132 5.85 18.23 3.59
C ILE A 132 6.24 17.15 2.56
N ARG A 133 5.29 16.27 2.18
CA ARG A 133 5.53 15.19 1.23
C ARG A 133 5.61 15.74 -0.19
N MET A 134 6.82 15.81 -0.73
CA MET A 134 7.07 16.19 -2.13
C MET A 134 6.98 14.97 -3.05
N LYS A 135 6.10 15.03 -4.07
CA LYS A 135 6.08 14.02 -5.14
C LYS A 135 7.29 14.20 -6.04
N ASN A 136 8.01 13.12 -6.34
CA ASN A 136 9.05 13.16 -7.36
C ASN A 136 8.41 13.22 -8.75
N TYR A 137 8.53 14.38 -9.41
CA TYR A 137 8.02 14.61 -10.76
C TYR A 137 9.02 14.24 -11.85
N PHE A 138 10.28 13.95 -11.52
CA PHE A 138 11.26 13.46 -12.46
C PHE A 138 10.93 12.03 -12.90
N GLN A 139 10.55 11.86 -14.16
CA GLN A 139 10.22 10.58 -14.78
C GLN A 139 11.10 10.32 -16.02
N GLY A 140 12.17 11.10 -16.18
CA GLY A 140 13.11 10.99 -17.29
C GLY A 140 14.14 9.87 -17.08
N PRO A 141 14.94 9.56 -18.12
CA PRO A 141 16.12 8.72 -17.95
C PRO A 141 17.14 9.39 -17.01
N LEU A 142 18.10 8.63 -16.49
CA LEU A 142 19.21 9.20 -15.72
C LEU A 142 19.89 10.34 -16.51
N THR A 143 20.11 11.47 -15.85
CA THR A 143 20.86 12.60 -16.39
C THR A 143 22.35 12.24 -16.54
N GLU A 144 23.11 13.05 -17.28
CA GLU A 144 24.54 12.79 -17.49
C GLU A 144 25.33 12.79 -16.17
N THR A 145 25.06 13.74 -15.29
CA THR A 145 25.71 13.77 -13.98
C THR A 145 25.25 12.60 -13.10
N MET A 146 23.97 12.22 -13.16
CA MET A 146 23.50 11.02 -12.44
C MET A 146 24.26 9.76 -12.88
N LYS A 147 24.47 9.54 -14.18
CA LYS A 147 25.19 8.35 -14.68
C LYS A 147 26.58 8.20 -14.08
N SER A 148 27.28 9.31 -13.84
CA SER A 148 28.66 9.30 -13.35
C SER A 148 28.80 9.45 -11.83
N LYS A 149 27.87 10.11 -11.14
CA LYS A 149 28.02 10.50 -9.72
C LYS A 149 26.97 9.92 -8.78
N ASN A 150 25.84 9.40 -9.27
CA ASN A 150 24.69 9.07 -8.40
C ASN A 150 25.03 8.02 -7.33
N GLU A 151 25.80 6.99 -7.66
CA GLU A 151 26.18 5.96 -6.67
C GLU A 151 27.07 6.50 -5.55
N LEU A 152 28.00 7.41 -5.87
CA LEU A 152 28.83 8.09 -4.88
C LEU A 152 27.97 8.97 -3.96
N LEU A 153 27.05 9.74 -4.54
CA LEU A 153 26.16 10.64 -3.82
C LEU A 153 25.19 9.87 -2.91
N LYS A 154 24.59 8.77 -3.39
CA LYS A 154 23.74 7.89 -2.57
C LYS A 154 24.52 7.30 -1.39
N LYS A 155 25.76 6.86 -1.63
CA LYS A 155 26.61 6.31 -0.58
C LYS A 155 26.91 7.35 0.49
N LEU A 156 27.23 8.59 0.10
CA LEU A 156 27.43 9.71 1.03
C LEU A 156 26.19 9.89 1.92
N VAL A 157 25.01 10.03 1.32
CA VAL A 157 23.74 10.22 2.05
C VAL A 157 23.45 9.06 3.00
N LEU A 158 23.51 7.82 2.51
CA LEU A 158 23.19 6.62 3.30
C LEU A 158 24.14 6.47 4.49
N GLN A 159 25.45 6.65 4.28
CA GLN A 159 26.43 6.55 5.35
C GLN A 159 26.22 7.61 6.43
N THR A 160 25.94 8.86 6.05
CA THR A 160 25.63 9.92 7.01
C THR A 160 24.36 9.59 7.81
N TYR A 161 23.29 9.17 7.13
CA TYR A 161 22.04 8.80 7.81
C TYR A 161 22.24 7.66 8.79
N SER A 162 22.94 6.60 8.39
CA SER A 162 23.25 5.48 9.29
C SER A 162 24.02 5.94 10.52
N LYS A 163 25.06 6.77 10.36
CA LYS A 163 25.84 7.29 11.50
C LYS A 163 24.98 8.11 12.46
N ILE A 164 24.10 8.98 11.94
CA ILE A 164 23.20 9.78 12.77
C ILE A 164 22.21 8.88 13.52
N ILE A 165 21.56 7.94 12.82
CA ILE A 165 20.57 7.03 13.41
C ILE A 165 21.18 6.16 14.52
N TYR A 166 22.41 5.68 14.32
CA TYR A 166 23.13 4.89 15.33
C TYR A 166 23.85 5.74 16.41
N GLY A 167 23.65 7.07 16.42
CA GLY A 167 24.26 7.96 17.41
C GLY A 167 25.79 8.11 17.29
N GLN A 168 26.37 7.73 16.15
CA GLN A 168 27.79 7.86 15.85
C GLN A 168 28.17 9.26 15.36
N SER A 169 27.19 10.07 14.99
CA SER A 169 27.38 11.47 14.58
C SER A 169 26.18 12.31 15.01
N PRO A 170 26.38 13.59 15.33
CA PRO A 170 25.30 14.47 15.76
C PRO A 170 24.44 14.90 14.55
N ILE A 171 23.25 15.45 14.80
CA ILE A 171 22.27 15.78 13.74
C ILE A 171 22.81 16.84 12.77
N GLU A 172 23.70 17.70 13.23
CA GLU A 172 24.36 18.77 12.47
C GLU A 172 25.24 18.22 11.34
N GLU A 173 25.66 16.95 11.39
CA GLU A 173 26.37 16.29 10.28
C GLU A 173 25.52 16.23 9.00
N PHE A 174 24.20 16.35 9.12
CA PHE A 174 23.29 16.46 7.99
C PHE A 174 23.62 17.66 7.10
N ASP A 175 23.88 18.84 7.67
CA ASP A 175 24.16 20.06 6.90
C ASP A 175 25.49 19.96 6.17
N THR A 176 26.50 19.38 6.82
CA THR A 176 27.80 19.04 6.21
C THR A 176 27.61 18.08 5.04
N MET A 177 26.79 17.05 5.20
CA MET A 177 26.49 16.09 4.14
C MET A 177 25.78 16.78 2.96
N VAL A 178 24.80 17.65 3.20
CA VAL A 178 24.10 18.39 2.15
C VAL A 178 25.08 19.27 1.37
N ALA A 179 25.96 20.00 2.05
CA ALA A 179 26.98 20.83 1.40
C ALA A 179 27.93 19.99 0.52
N ASN A 180 28.38 18.84 1.04
CA ASN A 180 29.23 17.92 0.29
C ASN A 180 28.51 17.27 -0.91
N TRP A 181 27.24 16.91 -0.75
CA TRP A 181 26.40 16.34 -1.80
C TRP A 181 26.24 17.35 -2.95
N LYS A 182 25.90 18.60 -2.63
CA LYS A 182 25.78 19.70 -3.60
C LYS A 182 27.07 19.88 -4.41
N LYS A 183 28.20 20.01 -3.70
CA LYS A 183 29.54 20.17 -4.30
C LYS A 183 29.96 18.97 -5.17
N SER A 184 29.49 17.77 -4.85
CA SER A 184 29.91 16.53 -5.52
C SER A 184 29.04 16.17 -6.74
N GLY A 185 28.19 17.09 -7.21
CA GLY A 185 27.34 16.92 -8.40
C GLY A 185 25.84 17.02 -8.11
N GLY A 186 25.45 17.19 -6.85
CA GLY A 186 24.05 17.33 -6.48
C GLY A 186 23.35 18.57 -7.05
N ASP A 187 24.04 19.70 -7.09
CA ASP A 187 23.47 20.93 -7.70
C ASP A 187 23.28 20.77 -9.21
N GLU A 188 24.24 20.15 -9.91
CA GLU A 188 24.13 19.88 -11.35
C GLU A 188 22.99 18.90 -11.65
N ILE A 189 22.88 17.81 -10.88
CA ILE A 189 21.74 16.89 -10.98
C ILE A 189 20.41 17.62 -10.77
N THR A 190 20.35 18.50 -9.77
CA THR A 190 19.14 19.30 -9.48
C THR A 190 18.78 20.18 -10.66
N LYS A 191 19.77 20.83 -11.30
CA LYS A 191 19.57 21.64 -12.49
C LYS A 191 19.09 20.79 -13.67
N GLU A 192 19.77 19.70 -13.99
CA GLU A 192 19.43 18.79 -15.09
C GLU A 192 18.00 18.24 -14.96
N VAL A 193 17.59 17.87 -13.74
CA VAL A 193 16.23 17.40 -13.44
C VAL A 193 15.19 18.49 -13.65
N ASN A 194 15.46 19.72 -13.20
CA ASN A 194 14.55 20.85 -13.39
C ASN A 194 14.44 21.24 -14.87
N ASP A 195 15.56 21.26 -15.60
CA ASP A 195 15.58 21.53 -17.04
C ASP A 195 14.76 20.48 -17.80
N TRP A 196 14.92 19.20 -17.45
CA TRP A 196 14.09 18.12 -17.99
C TRP A 196 12.61 18.36 -17.69
N TYR A 197 12.26 18.70 -16.44
CA TYR A 197 10.87 18.90 -16.04
C TYR A 197 10.21 20.06 -16.79
N ILE A 198 10.92 21.19 -16.95
CA ILE A 198 10.46 22.32 -17.76
C ILE A 198 10.27 21.91 -19.22
N SER A 199 11.18 21.10 -19.78
CA SER A 199 11.06 20.64 -21.17
C SER A 199 9.85 19.70 -21.36
N ALA A 200 9.59 18.82 -20.39
CA ALA A 200 8.55 17.79 -20.46
C ALA A 200 7.15 18.34 -20.16
N SER A 201 7.04 19.40 -19.35
CA SER A 201 5.77 20.02 -18.93
C SER A 201 5.23 21.09 -19.90
N LYS A 202 6.00 21.53 -20.90
CA LYS A 202 5.57 22.49 -21.94
C LYS A 202 4.68 21.88 -23.04
N LYS A 203 3.89 20.85 -22.72
CA LYS A 203 2.96 20.20 -23.67
C LYS A 203 1.52 20.57 -23.38
#